data_AF-A0A7S1IL23-F1
#
_entry.id   AF-A0A7S1IL23-F1
#
_cell.length_a   1.000
_cell.length_b   1.000
_cell.length_c   1.000
_cell.angle_alpha   90.00
_cell.angle_beta   90.00
_cell.angle_gamma   90.00
#
_symmetry.space_group_name_H-M   'P 1'
#
loop_
_entity.id
_entity.type
_entity.pdbx_description
1 polymer ?
#
loop_
_entity_poly.entity_id
_entity_poly.type
_entity_poly.pdbx_seq_one_letter_code
_entity_poly.pdbx_strand_id
1 'polypeptide(L)'
;SSIATPLPSSTEEQLQKAAFPEQHVTDLERWIDELDVSLPPLTQFLLPGGGTAAAHLHICRSVCRRCERSLVRLMLQYPDSVQPEVASFINRLSDVFFTLARVVNHRSGVQDVTRSMVSARQPGSL
;
A
#
# COMPACT_ATOMS: atom_id res chain seq x y z
N SER A 1 -3.97 8.14 -15.73
CA SER A 1 -4.22 9.40 -16.47
C SER A 1 -4.23 10.59 -15.52
N SER A 2 -4.94 10.48 -14.39
CA SER A 2 -5.23 11.56 -13.43
C SER A 2 -4.03 12.38 -12.91
N ILE A 3 -2.86 11.78 -12.70
CA ILE A 3 -1.66 12.51 -12.23
C ILE A 3 -1.00 13.33 -13.37
N ALA A 4 -1.23 12.95 -14.63
CA ALA A 4 -0.69 13.62 -15.80
C ALA A 4 -1.65 14.67 -16.40
N THR A 5 -2.79 14.91 -15.74
CA THR A 5 -3.82 15.87 -16.15
C THR A 5 -4.01 16.89 -15.02
N PRO A 6 -3.16 17.93 -14.96
CA PRO A 6 -3.19 18.91 -13.88
C PRO A 6 -4.53 19.67 -13.85
N LEU A 7 -5.16 19.77 -12.68
CA LEU A 7 -6.44 20.50 -12.53
C LEU A 7 -6.40 21.96 -13.03
N PRO A 8 -5.37 22.78 -12.74
CA PRO A 8 -5.42 24.20 -13.09
C PRO A 8 -5.23 24.51 -14.58
N SER A 9 -4.72 23.58 -15.38
CA SER A 9 -4.37 23.81 -16.79
C SER A 9 -5.04 22.87 -17.78
N SER A 10 -5.98 22.04 -17.31
CA SER A 10 -6.71 21.10 -18.16
C SER A 10 -8.12 21.60 -18.50
N THR A 11 -8.61 21.21 -19.67
CA THR A 11 -9.99 21.46 -20.11
C THR A 11 -10.97 20.55 -19.37
N GLU A 12 -12.24 20.96 -19.27
CA GLU A 12 -13.30 20.17 -18.63
C GLU A 12 -13.40 18.74 -19.20
N GLU A 13 -13.29 18.57 -20.52
CA GLU A 13 -13.33 17.25 -21.16
C GLU A 13 -12.15 16.36 -20.74
N GLN A 14 -10.96 16.94 -20.57
CA GLN A 14 -9.78 16.22 -20.09
C GLN A 14 -9.95 15.82 -18.62
N LEU A 15 -10.53 16.70 -17.79
CA LEU A 15 -10.79 16.42 -16.39
C LEU A 15 -11.83 15.30 -16.20
N GLN A 16 -12.90 15.30 -16.98
CA GLN A 16 -13.90 14.22 -16.96
C GLN A 16 -13.28 12.86 -17.34
N LYS A 17 -12.42 12.83 -18.37
CA LYS A 17 -11.70 11.59 -18.76
C LYS A 17 -10.67 11.15 -17.73
N ALA A 18 -10.11 12.08 -16.98
CA ALA A 18 -9.09 11.84 -15.97
C ALA A 18 -9.65 11.77 -14.55
N ALA A 19 -10.98 11.78 -14.39
CA ALA A 19 -11.66 11.72 -13.11
C ALA A 19 -11.21 10.50 -12.32
N PHE A 20 -11.00 10.69 -11.01
CA PHE A 20 -10.60 9.63 -10.10
C PHE A 20 -11.64 9.50 -8.98
N PRO A 21 -12.65 8.63 -9.15
CA PRO A 21 -13.74 8.48 -8.19
C PRO A 21 -13.25 8.07 -6.80
N GLU A 22 -13.82 8.69 -5.76
CA GLU A 22 -13.58 8.33 -4.35
C GLU A 22 -13.94 6.86 -4.06
N GLN A 23 -14.91 6.29 -4.80
CA GLN A 23 -15.31 4.89 -4.69
C GLN A 23 -14.12 3.92 -4.75
N HIS A 24 -13.06 4.26 -5.50
CA HIS A 24 -11.85 3.43 -5.54
C HIS A 24 -11.17 3.30 -4.18
N VAL A 25 -11.18 4.36 -3.36
CA VAL A 25 -10.64 4.33 -1.99
C VAL A 25 -11.51 3.43 -1.12
N THR A 26 -12.83 3.63 -1.16
CA THR A 26 -13.80 2.84 -0.39
C THR A 26 -13.76 1.36 -0.73
N ASP A 27 -13.56 1.01 -2.01
CA ASP A 27 -13.42 -0.38 -2.44
C ASP A 27 -12.17 -1.04 -1.83
N LEU A 28 -11.05 -0.31 -1.73
CA LEU A 28 -9.83 -0.81 -1.08
C LEU A 28 -10.02 -0.98 0.43
N GLU A 29 -10.69 -0.04 1.10
CA GLU A 29 -10.99 -0.14 2.53
C GLU A 29 -11.84 -1.38 2.83
N ARG A 30 -12.90 -1.61 2.04
CA ARG A 30 -13.71 -2.83 2.14
C ARG A 30 -12.86 -4.09 1.97
N TRP A 31 -11.95 -4.12 1.00
CA TRP A 31 -11.07 -5.28 0.80
C TRP A 31 -10.12 -5.51 1.98
N ILE A 32 -9.60 -4.44 2.60
CA ILE A 32 -8.76 -4.58 3.80
C ILE A 32 -9.57 -5.25 4.91
N ASP A 33 -10.78 -4.78 5.18
CA ASP A 33 -11.64 -5.31 6.23
C ASP A 33 -11.99 -6.79 5.98
N GLU A 34 -12.38 -7.14 4.75
CA GLU A 34 -12.69 -8.52 4.35
C GLU A 34 -11.49 -9.47 4.52
N LEU A 35 -10.28 -9.00 4.19
CA LEU A 35 -9.06 -9.80 4.30
C LEU A 35 -8.62 -9.97 5.77
N ASP A 36 -8.74 -8.91 6.58
CA ASP A 36 -8.25 -8.90 7.96
C ASP A 36 -9.08 -9.81 8.89
N VAL A 37 -10.36 -10.06 8.58
CA VAL A 37 -11.23 -11.00 9.32
C VAL A 37 -10.60 -12.39 9.46
N SER A 38 -9.83 -12.82 8.46
CA SER A 38 -9.19 -14.15 8.45
C SER A 38 -7.83 -14.21 9.14
N LEU A 39 -7.33 -13.07 9.64
CA LEU A 39 -5.96 -12.96 10.15
C LEU A 39 -5.89 -13.00 11.68
N PRO A 40 -4.85 -13.61 12.24
CA PRO A 40 -4.56 -13.45 13.67
C PRO A 40 -4.22 -11.99 14.00
N PRO A 41 -4.45 -11.52 15.23
CA PRO A 41 -4.18 -10.13 15.61
C PRO A 41 -2.69 -9.79 15.45
N LEU A 42 -2.41 -8.60 14.91
CA LEU A 42 -1.05 -8.12 14.72
C LEU A 42 -0.46 -7.58 16.03
N THR A 43 0.39 -8.37 16.69
CA THR A 43 1.00 -8.02 17.99
C THR A 43 2.45 -7.54 17.90
N GLN A 44 3.10 -7.75 16.75
CA GLN A 44 4.52 -7.42 16.54
C GLN A 44 4.75 -6.82 15.16
N PHE A 45 5.85 -6.08 15.03
CA PHE A 45 6.28 -5.57 13.73
C PHE A 45 6.71 -6.72 12.81
N LEU A 46 6.12 -6.78 11.62
CA LEU A 46 6.46 -7.74 10.58
C LEU A 46 7.60 -7.21 9.71
N LEU A 47 8.57 -8.08 9.48
CA LEU A 47 9.62 -7.88 8.50
C LEU A 47 9.17 -8.44 7.14
N PRO A 48 9.58 -7.82 6.02
CA PRO A 48 9.28 -8.36 4.70
C PRO A 48 9.81 -9.79 4.54
N GLY A 49 8.91 -10.76 4.37
CA GLY A 49 9.32 -12.16 4.24
C GLY A 49 8.17 -13.16 4.42
N GLY A 50 8.53 -14.38 4.80
CA GLY A 50 7.62 -15.53 4.83
C GLY A 50 7.76 -16.31 3.53
N GLY A 51 6.67 -16.47 2.78
CA GLY A 51 6.68 -17.08 1.45
C GLY A 51 7.11 -16.11 0.33
N THR A 52 7.51 -16.65 -0.81
CA THR A 52 7.89 -15.86 -2.00
C THR A 52 6.79 -14.90 -2.45
N ALA A 53 5.53 -15.33 -2.40
CA ALA A 53 4.39 -14.49 -2.76
C ALA A 53 4.20 -13.32 -1.78
N ALA A 54 4.33 -13.54 -0.47
CA ALA A 54 4.27 -12.48 0.53
C ALA A 54 5.45 -11.50 0.40
N ALA A 55 6.66 -11.99 0.10
CA ALA A 55 7.81 -11.15 -0.17
C ALA A 55 7.58 -10.22 -1.38
N HIS A 56 7.01 -10.72 -2.48
CA HIS A 56 6.64 -9.89 -3.63
C HIS A 56 5.57 -8.84 -3.26
N LEU A 57 4.57 -9.20 -2.45
CA LEU A 57 3.55 -8.25 -1.99
C LEU A 57 4.18 -7.13 -1.13
N HIS A 58 5.17 -7.43 -0.30
CA HIS A 58 5.93 -6.40 0.42
C HIS A 58 6.79 -5.51 -0.50
N ILE A 59 7.27 -6.02 -1.64
CA ILE A 59 7.91 -5.21 -2.67
C ILE A 59 6.88 -4.25 -3.29
N CYS A 60 5.71 -4.75 -3.69
CA CYS A 60 4.60 -3.92 -4.20
C CYS A 60 4.25 -2.80 -3.22
N ARG A 61 4.08 -3.13 -1.94
CA ARG A 61 3.87 -2.14 -0.85
C ARG A 61 4.96 -1.08 -0.83
N SER A 62 6.22 -1.47 -0.94
CA SER A 62 7.36 -0.52 -0.93
C SER A 62 7.35 0.41 -2.14
N VAL A 63 6.94 -0.09 -3.31
CA VAL A 63 6.74 0.72 -4.52
C VAL A 63 5.60 1.71 -4.34
N CYS A 64 4.45 1.28 -3.78
CA CYS A 64 3.33 2.17 -3.48
C CYS A 64 3.73 3.30 -2.53
N ARG A 65 4.42 2.98 -1.42
CA ARG A 65 4.93 3.99 -0.48
C ARG A 65 5.93 4.95 -1.13
N ARG A 66 6.71 4.49 -2.12
CA ARG A 66 7.59 5.39 -2.91
C ARG A 66 6.77 6.31 -3.83
N CYS A 67 5.74 5.78 -4.48
CA CYS A 67 4.81 6.55 -5.30
C CYS A 67 4.10 7.63 -4.47
N GLU A 68 3.56 7.25 -3.29
CA GLU A 68 2.93 8.15 -2.32
C GLU A 68 3.85 9.34 -1.99
N ARG A 69 5.10 9.10 -1.60
CA ARG A 69 6.06 10.18 -1.29
C ARG A 69 6.32 11.11 -2.47
N SER A 70 6.39 10.57 -3.69
CA SER A 70 6.56 11.39 -4.89
C SER A 70 5.32 12.23 -5.18
N LEU A 71 4.12 11.68 -4.97
CA LEU A 71 2.85 12.38 -5.17
C LEU A 71 2.67 13.50 -4.14
N VAL A 72 2.95 13.23 -2.87
CA VAL A 72 2.91 14.26 -1.81
C VAL A 72 3.89 15.40 -2.12
N ARG A 73 5.11 15.10 -2.60
CA ARG A 73 6.05 16.14 -3.03
C ARG A 73 5.53 16.97 -4.19
N LEU A 74 4.89 16.34 -5.17
CA LEU A 74 4.28 17.03 -6.29
C LEU A 74 3.18 17.99 -5.82
N MET A 75 2.28 17.50 -4.96
CA MET A 75 1.17 18.30 -4.42
C MET A 75 1.65 19.47 -3.53
N LEU A 76 2.79 19.30 -2.83
CA LEU A 76 3.41 20.39 -2.06
C LEU A 76 4.04 21.46 -2.94
N GLN A 77 4.65 21.07 -4.07
CA GLN A 77 5.26 22.02 -5.02
C GLN A 77 4.21 22.71 -5.88
N TYR A 78 3.16 21.98 -6.25
CA TYR A 78 2.07 22.45 -7.08
C TYR A 78 0.74 22.12 -6.40
N PRO A 79 0.25 23.00 -5.52
CA PRO A 79 -1.07 22.87 -4.91
C PRO A 79 -2.15 22.69 -5.96
N ASP A 80 -3.17 21.88 -5.64
CA ASP A 80 -4.30 21.57 -6.53
C ASP A 80 -3.91 20.96 -7.89
N SER A 81 -2.68 20.46 -8.06
CA SER A 81 -2.27 19.81 -9.32
C SER A 81 -2.89 18.42 -9.52
N VAL A 82 -3.28 17.75 -8.45
CA VAL A 82 -3.83 16.38 -8.48
C VAL A 82 -5.01 16.26 -7.52
N GLN A 83 -6.01 15.49 -7.93
CA GLN A 83 -7.13 15.06 -7.10
C GLN A 83 -6.63 14.35 -5.82
N PRO A 84 -7.03 14.80 -4.61
CA PRO A 84 -6.55 14.23 -3.34
C PRO A 84 -6.87 12.73 -3.19
N GLU A 85 -7.95 12.26 -3.82
CA GLU A 85 -8.39 10.86 -3.85
C GLU A 85 -7.30 9.94 -4.41
N VAL A 86 -6.47 10.42 -5.35
CA VAL A 86 -5.36 9.65 -5.90
C VAL A 86 -4.31 9.35 -4.83
N ALA A 87 -4.01 10.32 -3.97
CA ALA A 87 -3.05 10.13 -2.88
C ALA A 87 -3.61 9.19 -1.81
N SER A 88 -4.88 9.36 -1.44
CA SER A 88 -5.60 8.47 -0.53
C SER A 88 -5.64 7.04 -1.06
N PHE A 89 -5.89 6.85 -2.36
CA PHE A 89 -5.89 5.54 -3.00
C PHE A 89 -4.53 4.84 -2.92
N ILE A 90 -3.44 5.53 -3.26
CA ILE A 90 -2.09 4.92 -3.19
C ILE A 90 -1.70 4.58 -1.75
N ASN A 91 -2.12 5.40 -0.78
CA ASN A 91 -1.95 5.11 0.64
C ASN A 91 -2.67 3.82 1.03
N ARG A 92 -3.98 3.70 0.76
CA ARG A 92 -4.78 2.49 1.05
C ARG A 92 -4.31 1.27 0.27
N LEU A 93 -3.88 1.42 -0.97
CA LEU A 93 -3.35 0.33 -1.78
C LEU A 93 -2.11 -0.31 -1.13
N SER A 94 -1.29 0.51 -0.48
CA SER A 94 -0.13 -0.01 0.27
C SER A 94 -0.55 -0.86 1.48
N ASP A 95 -1.68 -0.54 2.11
CA ASP A 95 -2.23 -1.30 3.23
C ASP A 95 -2.87 -2.60 2.73
N VAL A 96 -3.57 -2.58 1.58
CA VAL A 96 -4.04 -3.79 0.90
C VAL A 96 -2.88 -4.77 0.63
N PHE A 97 -1.75 -4.30 0.10
CA PHE A 97 -0.59 -5.16 -0.12
C PHE A 97 0.01 -5.71 1.17
N PHE A 98 -0.04 -4.95 2.26
CA PHE A 98 0.37 -5.44 3.58
C PHE A 98 -0.56 -6.55 4.08
N THR A 99 -1.87 -6.33 4.05
CA THR A 99 -2.87 -7.32 4.49
C THR A 99 -2.83 -8.58 3.62
N LEU A 100 -2.71 -8.43 2.30
CA LEU A 100 -2.55 -9.57 1.38
C LEU A 100 -1.30 -10.39 1.67
N ALA A 101 -0.17 -9.76 1.99
CA ALA A 101 1.06 -10.49 2.32
C ALA A 101 0.84 -11.42 3.52
N ARG A 102 0.16 -10.92 4.56
CA ARG A 102 -0.23 -11.70 5.75
C ARG A 102 -1.21 -12.81 5.40
N VAL A 103 -2.24 -12.53 4.59
CA VAL A 103 -3.24 -13.54 4.17
C VAL A 103 -2.58 -14.67 3.40
N VAL A 104 -1.67 -14.36 2.47
CA VAL A 104 -0.99 -15.39 1.68
C VAL A 104 -0.09 -16.25 2.55
N ASN A 105 0.66 -15.65 3.48
CA ASN A 105 1.46 -16.41 4.46
C ASN A 105 0.56 -17.31 5.31
N HIS A 106 -0.52 -16.75 5.88
CA HIS A 106 -1.46 -17.47 6.73
C HIS A 106 -2.11 -18.66 6.00
N ARG A 107 -2.62 -18.45 4.79
CA ARG A 107 -3.24 -19.51 3.96
C ARG A 107 -2.24 -20.57 3.51
N SER A 108 -0.96 -20.22 3.37
CA SER A 108 0.10 -21.16 2.99
C SER A 108 0.71 -21.88 4.20
N GLY A 109 0.23 -21.62 5.41
CA GLY A 109 0.81 -22.18 6.65
C GLY A 109 2.22 -21.66 6.96
N VAL A 110 2.64 -20.56 6.33
CA VAL A 110 3.95 -19.94 6.56
C VAL A 110 3.79 -18.84 7.60
N GLN A 111 4.63 -18.85 8.64
CA GLN A 111 4.61 -17.79 9.65
C GLN A 111 5.18 -16.48 9.09
N ASP A 112 4.54 -15.37 9.42
CA ASP A 112 5.09 -14.04 9.15
C ASP A 112 6.42 -13.87 9.91
N VAL A 113 7.40 -13.24 9.25
CA VAL A 113 8.70 -12.97 9.88
C VAL A 113 8.53 -11.77 10.81
N THR A 114 8.72 -11.97 12.10
CA THR A 114 8.64 -10.87 13.08
C THR A 114 10.04 -10.36 13.45
N ARG A 115 10.11 -9.12 13.94
CA ARG A 115 11.36 -8.54 14.45
C ARG A 115 11.99 -9.37 15.58
N SER A 116 11.16 -9.97 16.44
CA SER A 116 11.60 -10.80 17.58
C SER A 116 12.31 -12.08 17.11
N MET A 117 11.81 -12.72 16.04
CA MET A 117 12.44 -13.92 15.45
C MET A 117 13.85 -13.63 14.93
N VAL A 118 14.07 -12.45 14.33
CA VAL A 118 15.40 -12.07 13.83
C VAL A 118 16.33 -11.70 14.96
N SER A 119 15.84 -11.00 15.99
CA SER A 119 16.65 -10.66 17.17
C SER A 119 17.09 -11.90 17.96
N ALA A 120 16.24 -12.94 18.02
CA ALA A 120 16.55 -14.19 18.71
C ALA A 120 17.58 -15.06 17.97
N ARG A 121 17.79 -14.85 16.66
CA ARG A 121 18.80 -15.57 15.86
C ARG A 121 20.23 -15.02 16.01
N GLN A 122 20.44 -13.95 16.78
CA GLN A 122 21.78 -13.44 17.11
C GLN A 122 22.18 -13.79 18.55
N PRO A 123 22.70 -15.01 18.75
CA PRO A 123 23.82 -15.19 19.67
C PRO A 123 24.95 -15.95 18.96
N GLY A 124 26.01 -15.24 18.57
CA GLY A 124 27.31 -15.85 18.28
C GLY A 124 27.63 -16.25 16.83
N SER A 125 27.79 -15.28 15.93
CA SER A 125 28.74 -15.43 14.82
C SER A 125 30.03 -14.67 15.16
N LEU A 126 30.99 -15.40 15.72
CA LEU A 126 32.42 -15.07 15.66
C LEU A 126 32.93 -15.23 14.22
#